data_AF-A0A963F0C2-F1
#
_entry.id   AF-A0A963F0C2-F1
#
_cell.length_a   1.000
_cell.length_b   1.000
_cell.length_c   1.000
_cell.angle_alpha   90.00
_cell.angle_beta   90.00
_cell.angle_gamma   90.00
#
_symmetry.space_group_name_H-M   'P 1'
#
loop_
_entity.id
_entity.type
_entity.pdbx_description
1 polymer ?
#
loop_
_entity_poly.entity_id
_entity_poly.type
_entity_poly.pdbx_seq_one_letter_code
_entity_poly.pdbx_strand_id
1 'polypeptide(L)'
;GFDSQQLIVLVMVVNFTAALGAFGFGHAQDRFGSVRSLAAGLGVWLVAIAAAWFADRAAHIWLAGNLIGLAMGATQAGGRALIARLTPVSRSGEIFGLWGVANRAAAIIGPLAYGAISGLSGGDHRLAMLSTGGFFLAGLILLVTVDESRGRTAALVAR
;
A
#
# COMPACT_ATOMS: atom_id res chain seq x y z
N GLY A 1 -1.20 7.32 -27.46
CA GLY A 1 -1.86 7.27 -26.14
C GLY A 1 -2.34 5.86 -25.90
N PHE A 2 -2.39 5.42 -24.64
CA PHE A 2 -2.97 4.13 -24.26
C PHE A 2 -4.46 4.13 -24.66
N ASP A 3 -4.91 3.10 -25.37
CA ASP A 3 -6.31 2.98 -25.76
C ASP A 3 -7.20 2.66 -24.53
N SER A 4 -8.46 3.10 -24.55
CA SER A 4 -9.40 2.88 -23.44
C SER A 4 -9.55 1.39 -23.11
N GLN A 5 -9.51 0.53 -24.14
CA GLN A 5 -9.49 -0.92 -23.97
C GLN A 5 -8.25 -1.39 -23.21
N GLN A 6 -7.07 -0.83 -23.52
CA GLN A 6 -5.82 -1.20 -22.84
C GLN A 6 -5.82 -0.75 -21.37
N LEU A 7 -6.44 0.40 -21.04
CA LEU A 7 -6.60 0.84 -19.66
C LEU A 7 -7.52 -0.09 -18.86
N ILE A 8 -8.62 -0.54 -19.45
CA ILE A 8 -9.52 -1.52 -18.81
C ILE A 8 -8.78 -2.83 -18.54
N VAL A 9 -8.06 -3.36 -19.54
CA VAL A 9 -7.26 -4.59 -19.38
C VAL A 9 -6.17 -4.40 -18.32
N LEU A 10 -5.51 -3.24 -18.30
CA LEU A 10 -4.50 -2.92 -17.28
C LEU A 10 -5.10 -2.97 -15.87
N VAL A 11 -6.26 -2.35 -15.63
CA VAL A 11 -6.94 -2.40 -14.34
C VAL A 11 -7.30 -3.84 -13.94
N MET A 12 -7.75 -4.67 -14.88
CA MET A 12 -8.04 -6.08 -14.60
C MET A 12 -6.77 -6.85 -14.21
N VAL A 13 -5.66 -6.64 -14.94
CA VAL A 13 -4.37 -7.28 -14.64
C VAL A 13 -3.81 -6.81 -13.30
N VAL A 14 -3.96 -5.53 -12.96
CA VAL A 14 -3.58 -4.97 -11.64
C VAL A 14 -4.34 -5.66 -10.51
N ASN A 15 -5.64 -5.91 -10.68
CA ASN A 15 -6.43 -6.62 -9.67
C ASN A 15 -6.02 -8.09 -9.54
N PHE A 16 -5.74 -8.76 -10.65
CA PHE A 16 -5.26 -10.14 -10.64
C PHE A 16 -3.88 -10.25 -9.96
N THR A 17 -2.95 -9.36 -10.31
CA THR A 17 -1.64 -9.29 -9.64
C THR A 17 -1.74 -8.87 -8.20
N ALA A 18 -2.72 -8.05 -7.81
CA ALA A 18 -3.00 -7.78 -6.41
C ALA A 18 -3.43 -9.02 -5.64
N ALA A 19 -4.27 -9.89 -6.22
CA ALA A 19 -4.57 -11.17 -5.60
C ALA A 19 -3.29 -12.00 -5.39
N LEU A 20 -2.43 -12.10 -6.40
CA LEU A 20 -1.14 -12.80 -6.29
C LEU A 20 -0.22 -12.19 -5.21
N GLY A 21 -0.16 -10.86 -5.15
CA GLY A 21 0.61 -10.12 -4.15
C GLY A 21 0.12 -10.40 -2.73
N ALA A 22 -1.19 -10.48 -2.53
CA ALA A 22 -1.77 -10.84 -1.24
C ALA A 22 -1.41 -12.26 -0.80
N PHE A 23 -1.43 -13.25 -1.72
CA PHE A 23 -0.99 -14.61 -1.42
C PHE A 23 0.51 -14.70 -1.12
N GLY A 24 1.33 -14.06 -1.96
CA GLY A 24 2.79 -14.00 -1.75
C GLY A 24 3.15 -13.34 -0.41
N PHE A 25 2.41 -12.30 -0.03
CA PHE A 25 2.56 -11.65 1.26
C PHE A 25 2.22 -12.57 2.43
N GLY A 26 1.15 -13.37 2.32
CA GLY A 26 0.78 -14.34 3.37
C GLY A 26 1.94 -15.27 3.72
N HIS A 27 2.59 -15.84 2.70
CA HIS A 27 3.78 -16.68 2.89
C HIS A 27 4.99 -15.92 3.45
N ALA A 28 5.23 -14.68 3.00
CA ALA A 28 6.32 -13.86 3.52
C ALA A 28 6.10 -13.49 4.99
N GLN A 29 4.86 -13.18 5.36
CA GLN A 29 4.47 -12.82 6.73
C GLN A 29 4.74 -13.96 7.70
N ASP A 30 4.40 -15.19 7.33
CA ASP A 30 4.60 -16.36 8.20
C ASP A 30 6.09 -16.65 8.43
N ARG A 31 6.97 -16.29 7.48
CA ARG A 31 8.41 -16.53 7.58
C ARG A 31 9.21 -15.39 8.23
N PHE A 32 8.86 -14.13 7.94
CA PHE A 32 9.68 -12.98 8.29
C PHE A 32 9.04 -12.02 9.32
N GLY A 33 7.75 -12.23 9.65
CA GLY A 33 6.97 -11.33 10.51
C GLY A 33 6.16 -10.31 9.71
N SER A 34 5.09 -9.79 10.33
CA SER A 34 4.13 -8.90 9.67
C SER A 34 4.72 -7.54 9.34
N VAL A 35 5.50 -6.95 10.26
CA VAL A 35 6.07 -5.59 10.06
C VAL A 35 7.09 -5.59 8.91
N ARG A 36 8.02 -6.57 8.89
CA ARG A 36 9.06 -6.66 7.85
C ARG A 36 8.46 -6.94 6.47
N SER A 37 7.45 -7.81 6.41
CA SER A 37 6.76 -8.11 5.16
C SER A 37 6.04 -6.87 4.63
N LEU A 38 5.37 -6.12 5.51
CA LEU A 38 4.67 -4.89 5.13
C LEU A 38 5.65 -3.78 4.69
N ALA A 39 6.80 -3.67 5.35
CA ALA A 39 7.88 -2.79 4.94
C ALA A 39 8.44 -3.16 3.55
N ALA A 40 8.60 -4.45 3.25
CA ALA A 40 8.99 -4.90 1.91
C ALA A 40 7.94 -4.51 0.86
N GLY A 41 6.64 -4.65 1.17
CA GLY A 41 5.55 -4.21 0.29
C GLY A 41 5.58 -2.71 -0.01
N LEU A 42 5.86 -1.87 1.01
CA LEU A 42 6.09 -0.43 0.82
C LEU A 42 7.35 -0.14 -0.02
N GLY A 43 8.40 -0.96 0.12
CA GLY A 43 9.56 -0.91 -0.76
C GLY A 43 9.20 -1.18 -2.23
N VAL A 44 8.35 -2.18 -2.49
CA VAL A 44 7.85 -2.45 -3.85
C VAL A 44 7.03 -1.28 -4.39
N TRP A 45 6.22 -0.60 -3.56
CA TRP A 45 5.54 0.63 -3.96
C TRP A 45 6.49 1.73 -4.41
N LEU A 46 7.59 1.96 -3.67
CA LEU A 46 8.59 2.95 -4.04
C LEU A 46 9.29 2.60 -5.36
N VAL A 47 9.63 1.33 -5.56
CA VAL A 47 10.19 0.83 -6.83
C VAL A 47 9.19 0.99 -7.98
N ALA A 48 7.91 0.72 -7.74
CA ALA A 48 6.86 0.87 -8.74
C ALA A 48 6.67 2.32 -9.17
N ILE A 49 6.72 3.27 -8.23
CA ILE A 49 6.68 4.71 -8.52
C ILE A 49 7.91 5.16 -9.29
N ALA A 50 9.11 4.69 -8.90
CA ALA A 50 10.32 4.96 -9.66
C ALA A 50 10.21 4.41 -11.10
N ALA A 51 9.72 3.19 -11.28
CA ALA A 51 9.49 2.60 -12.61
C ALA A 51 8.45 3.39 -13.42
N ALA A 52 7.36 3.86 -12.77
CA ALA A 52 6.35 4.69 -13.40
C ALA A 52 6.89 6.06 -13.83
N TRP A 53 7.84 6.64 -13.08
CA TRP A 53 8.49 7.90 -13.44
C TRP A 53 9.27 7.80 -14.77
N PHE A 54 9.97 6.69 -14.98
CA PHE A 54 10.70 6.39 -16.22
C PHE A 54 9.85 5.72 -17.32
N ALA A 55 8.52 5.71 -17.16
CA ALA A 55 7.64 5.04 -18.10
C ALA A 55 7.40 5.88 -19.37
N ASP A 56 8.34 5.80 -20.31
CA ASP A 56 8.21 6.48 -21.61
C ASP A 56 7.59 5.58 -22.70
N ARG A 57 7.45 4.27 -22.43
CA ARG A 57 6.92 3.26 -23.37
C ARG A 57 5.79 2.46 -22.75
N ALA A 58 4.90 1.94 -23.59
CA ALA A 58 3.78 1.09 -23.15
C ALA A 58 4.23 -0.09 -22.27
N ALA A 59 5.36 -0.73 -22.60
CA ALA A 59 5.92 -1.83 -21.80
C ALA A 59 6.25 -1.43 -20.36
N HIS A 60 6.73 -0.19 -20.14
CA HIS A 60 7.05 0.29 -18.79
C HIS A 60 5.78 0.54 -17.97
N ILE A 61 4.70 0.99 -18.61
CA ILE A 61 3.38 1.16 -17.96
C ILE A 61 2.83 -0.19 -17.50
N TRP A 62 2.97 -1.24 -18.34
CA TRP A 62 2.59 -2.59 -17.95
C TRP A 62 3.42 -3.09 -16.76
N LEU A 63 4.74 -2.91 -16.79
CA LEU A 63 5.62 -3.30 -15.69
C LEU A 63 5.25 -2.58 -14.38
N ALA A 64 5.11 -1.25 -14.43
CA ALA A 64 4.72 -0.45 -13.28
C ALA A 64 3.35 -0.86 -12.73
N GLY A 65 2.36 -1.10 -13.61
CA GLY A 65 1.03 -1.57 -13.21
C GLY A 65 1.07 -2.91 -12.48
N ASN A 66 1.83 -3.89 -12.97
CA ASN A 66 1.97 -5.18 -12.30
C ASN A 66 2.66 -5.05 -10.93
N LEU A 67 3.69 -4.21 -10.82
CA LEU A 67 4.35 -3.92 -9.54
C LEU A 67 3.39 -3.24 -8.55
N ILE A 68 2.63 -2.25 -9.02
CA ILE A 68 1.57 -1.58 -8.25
C ILE A 68 0.54 -2.60 -7.77
N GLY A 69 0.08 -3.49 -8.64
CA GLY A 69 -0.88 -4.54 -8.28
C GLY A 69 -0.35 -5.43 -7.17
N LEU A 70 0.84 -6.01 -7.35
CA LEU A 70 1.50 -6.84 -6.34
C LEU A 70 1.64 -6.11 -4.99
N ALA A 71 2.13 -4.88 -5.01
CA ALA A 71 2.32 -4.07 -3.82
C ALA A 71 0.98 -3.74 -3.14
N MET A 72 -0.03 -3.33 -3.91
CA MET A 72 -1.37 -3.01 -3.42
C MET A 72 -1.99 -4.19 -2.68
N GLY A 73 -1.96 -5.38 -3.27
CA GLY A 73 -2.49 -6.59 -2.66
C GLY A 73 -1.75 -7.00 -1.38
N ALA A 74 -0.42 -6.99 -1.44
CA ALA A 74 0.45 -7.30 -0.31
C ALA A 74 0.21 -6.34 0.86
N THR A 75 0.20 -5.03 0.63
CA THR A 75 0.03 -4.04 1.69
C THR A 75 -1.39 -4.00 2.25
N GLN A 76 -2.44 -4.22 1.42
CA GLN A 76 -3.82 -4.28 1.90
C GLN A 76 -4.06 -5.48 2.82
N ALA A 77 -3.63 -6.66 2.40
CA ALA A 77 -3.76 -7.87 3.21
C ALA A 77 -2.90 -7.77 4.48
N GLY A 78 -1.65 -7.31 4.34
CA GLY A 78 -0.70 -7.19 5.43
C GLY A 78 -1.07 -6.17 6.49
N GLY A 79 -1.54 -4.98 6.09
CA GLY A 79 -1.97 -3.94 7.03
C GLY A 79 -3.13 -4.41 7.91
N ARG A 80 -4.12 -5.09 7.31
CA ARG A 80 -5.25 -5.66 8.05
C ARG A 80 -4.80 -6.78 8.99
N ALA A 81 -3.92 -7.67 8.53
CA ALA A 81 -3.39 -8.77 9.34
C ALA A 81 -2.56 -8.26 10.54
N LEU A 82 -1.73 -7.25 10.34
CA LEU A 82 -0.94 -6.63 11.42
C LEU A 82 -1.84 -6.00 12.49
N ILE A 83 -2.84 -5.22 12.08
CA ILE A 83 -3.80 -4.63 13.03
C ILE A 83 -4.56 -5.71 13.79
N ALA A 84 -4.99 -6.78 13.12
CA ALA A 84 -5.64 -7.91 13.78
C ALA A 84 -4.76 -8.54 14.88
N ARG A 85 -3.45 -8.68 14.63
CA ARG A 85 -2.49 -9.24 15.59
C ARG A 85 -2.19 -8.33 16.78
N LEU A 86 -2.28 -7.00 16.57
CA LEU A 86 -2.04 -6.00 17.60
C LEU A 86 -3.28 -5.67 18.44
N THR A 87 -4.44 -6.20 18.05
CA THR A 87 -5.72 -5.88 18.65
C THR A 87 -6.08 -6.87 19.78
N PRO A 88 -6.31 -6.41 21.03
CA PRO A 88 -6.86 -7.25 22.09
C PRO A 88 -8.27 -7.71 21.74
N VAL A 89 -8.62 -8.95 22.11
CA VAL A 89 -9.94 -9.54 21.82
C VAL A 89 -11.07 -8.69 22.41
N SER A 90 -10.88 -8.16 23.62
CA SER A 90 -11.82 -7.32 24.36
C SER A 90 -12.13 -5.97 23.69
N ARG A 91 -11.24 -5.46 22.82
CA ARG A 91 -11.37 -4.15 22.16
C ARG A 91 -11.32 -4.22 20.63
N SER A 92 -11.64 -5.39 20.08
CA SER A 92 -11.60 -5.63 18.64
C SER A 92 -12.50 -4.67 17.86
N GLY A 93 -13.74 -4.46 18.30
CA GLY A 93 -14.67 -3.53 17.66
C GLY A 93 -14.16 -2.08 17.62
N GLU A 94 -13.54 -1.60 18.70
CA GLU A 94 -13.03 -0.23 18.80
C GLU A 94 -11.84 -0.01 17.86
N ILE A 95 -10.83 -0.89 17.91
CA ILE A 95 -9.62 -0.73 17.10
C ILE A 95 -9.91 -0.93 15.61
N PHE A 96 -10.74 -1.92 15.24
CA PHE A 96 -11.16 -2.07 13.84
C PHE A 96 -12.06 -0.92 13.37
N GLY A 97 -12.87 -0.34 14.25
CA GLY A 97 -13.61 0.88 13.97
C GLY A 97 -12.69 2.06 13.64
N LEU A 98 -11.68 2.31 14.48
CA LEU A 98 -10.67 3.35 14.25
C LEU A 98 -9.85 3.10 12.98
N TRP A 99 -9.44 1.85 12.74
CA TRP A 99 -8.76 1.46 11.50
C TRP A 99 -9.63 1.71 10.25
N GLY A 100 -10.94 1.43 10.34
CA GLY A 100 -11.89 1.73 9.27
C GLY A 100 -12.02 3.22 8.99
N VAL A 101 -12.11 4.06 10.03
CA VAL A 101 -12.15 5.52 9.90
C VAL A 101 -10.86 6.05 9.28
N ALA A 102 -9.70 5.57 9.74
CA ALA A 102 -8.40 5.96 9.19
C ALA A 102 -8.27 5.61 7.70
N ASN A 103 -8.70 4.42 7.28
CA ASN A 103 -8.69 4.02 5.87
C ASN A 103 -9.62 4.88 5.01
N ARG A 104 -10.81 5.21 5.50
CA ARG A 104 -11.74 6.09 4.78
C ARG A 104 -11.17 7.50 4.63
N ALA A 105 -10.56 8.03 5.69
CA ALA A 105 -9.86 9.31 5.64
C ALA A 105 -8.71 9.28 4.62
N ALA A 106 -7.88 8.22 4.64
CA ALA A 106 -6.80 8.03 3.66
C ALA A 106 -7.31 7.96 2.21
N ALA A 107 -8.44 7.28 1.98
CA ALA A 107 -9.07 7.17 0.65
C ALA A 107 -9.62 8.51 0.12
N ILE A 108 -9.84 9.51 0.98
CA ILE A 108 -10.24 10.87 0.61
C ILE A 108 -9.01 11.77 0.47
N ILE A 109 -8.14 11.78 1.49
CA ILE A 109 -6.97 12.66 1.55
C ILE A 109 -5.98 12.34 0.42
N GLY A 110 -5.76 11.06 0.11
CA GLY A 110 -4.81 10.64 -0.93
C GLY A 110 -5.14 11.21 -2.31
N PRO A 111 -6.33 10.95 -2.88
CA PRO A 111 -6.74 11.52 -4.15
C PRO A 111 -6.83 13.04 -4.15
N LEU A 112 -7.27 13.67 -3.05
CA LEU A 112 -7.30 15.12 -2.93
C LEU A 112 -5.90 15.74 -2.97
N ALA A 113 -4.94 15.18 -2.22
CA ALA A 113 -3.56 15.63 -2.24
C ALA A 113 -2.93 15.42 -3.63
N TYR A 114 -3.15 14.26 -4.24
CA TYR A 114 -2.67 13.97 -5.60
C TYR A 114 -3.24 14.96 -6.63
N GLY A 115 -4.55 15.21 -6.58
CA GLY A 115 -5.23 16.14 -7.48
C GLY A 115 -4.78 17.59 -7.28
N ALA A 116 -4.63 18.03 -6.03
CA ALA A 116 -4.13 19.36 -5.71
C ALA A 116 -2.68 19.56 -6.21
N ILE A 117 -1.80 18.59 -5.99
CA ILE A 117 -0.42 18.66 -6.44
C ILE A 117 -0.33 18.62 -7.97
N SER A 118 -1.12 17.75 -8.63
CA SER A 118 -1.21 17.71 -10.10
C SER A 118 -1.70 19.05 -10.68
N GLY A 119 -2.75 19.64 -10.08
CA GLY A 119 -3.30 20.93 -10.50
C GLY A 119 -2.33 22.09 -10.31
N LEU A 120 -1.66 22.16 -9.15
CA LEU A 120 -0.64 23.19 -8.86
C LEU A 120 0.61 23.03 -9.74
N SER A 121 0.93 21.81 -10.16
CA SER A 121 2.06 21.51 -11.05
C SER A 121 1.74 21.75 -12.53
N GLY A 122 0.60 22.37 -12.84
CA GLY A 122 0.20 22.66 -14.24
C GLY A 122 -0.15 21.41 -15.06
N GLY A 123 -0.52 20.30 -14.40
CA GLY A 123 -0.84 19.02 -15.05
C GLY A 123 0.34 18.06 -15.18
N ASP A 124 1.49 18.33 -14.56
CA ASP A 124 2.58 17.36 -14.48
C ASP A 124 2.25 16.22 -13.50
N HIS A 125 1.84 15.09 -14.06
CA HIS A 125 1.48 13.89 -13.30
C HIS A 125 2.70 13.26 -12.61
N ARG A 126 3.93 13.55 -13.08
CA ARG A 126 5.14 13.00 -12.50
C ARG A 126 5.35 13.53 -11.08
N LEU A 127 5.17 14.84 -10.87
CA LEU A 127 5.25 15.46 -9.54
C LEU A 127 4.18 14.92 -8.58
N ALA A 128 2.97 14.71 -9.07
CA ALA A 128 1.90 14.09 -8.30
C ALA A 128 2.25 12.64 -7.87
N MET A 129 2.84 11.84 -8.77
CA MET A 129 3.33 10.49 -8.43
C MET A 129 4.43 10.49 -7.35
N LEU A 130 5.38 11.44 -7.41
CA LEU A 130 6.39 11.58 -6.36
C LEU A 130 5.80 11.91 -5.00
N SER A 131 4.74 12.72 -4.96
CA SER A 131 4.05 13.02 -3.70
C SER A 131 3.45 11.76 -3.06
N THR A 132 2.88 10.87 -3.88
CA THR A 132 2.42 9.54 -3.42
C THR A 132 3.59 8.70 -2.91
N GLY A 133 4.75 8.76 -3.58
CA GLY A 133 5.99 8.15 -3.09
C GLY A 133 6.41 8.68 -1.73
N GLY A 134 6.26 9.99 -1.51
CA GLY A 134 6.48 10.63 -0.20
C GLY A 134 5.58 10.07 0.90
N PHE A 135 4.29 9.87 0.63
CA PHE A 135 3.39 9.23 1.59
C PHE A 135 3.80 7.80 1.92
N PHE A 136 4.20 7.00 0.92
CA PHE A 136 4.69 5.64 1.17
C PHE A 136 6.01 5.62 1.93
N LEU A 137 6.92 6.57 1.66
CA LEU A 137 8.17 6.70 2.40
C LEU A 137 7.92 7.09 3.86
N ALA A 138 7.04 8.06 4.12
CA ALA A 138 6.64 8.44 5.47
C ALA A 138 5.99 7.25 6.21
N GLY A 139 5.11 6.51 5.53
CA GLY A 139 4.52 5.28 6.06
C GLY A 139 5.56 4.20 6.38
N LEU A 140 6.58 4.04 5.53
CA LEU A 140 7.69 3.11 5.75
C LEU A 140 8.52 3.51 6.97
N ILE A 141 8.86 4.79 7.12
CA ILE A 141 9.59 5.32 8.27
C ILE A 141 8.79 5.10 9.56
N LEU A 142 7.49 5.40 9.56
CA LEU A 142 6.62 5.12 10.70
C LEU A 142 6.57 3.63 11.02
N LEU A 143 6.44 2.79 10.00
CA LEU A 143 6.33 1.34 10.17
C LEU A 143 7.60 0.73 10.77
N VAL A 144 8.79 1.17 10.39
CA VAL A 144 10.04 0.64 10.96
C VAL A 144 10.23 1.00 12.44
N THR A 145 9.51 2.01 12.95
CA THR A 145 9.49 2.32 14.39
C THR A 145 8.56 1.40 15.20
N VAL A 146 7.73 0.59 14.53
CA VAL A 146 6.77 -0.29 15.20
C VAL A 146 7.45 -1.59 15.65
N ASP A 147 7.41 -1.85 16.95
CA ASP A 147 7.84 -3.11 17.54
C ASP A 147 6.66 -4.10 17.63
N GLU A 148 6.63 -5.06 16.69
CA GLU A 148 5.61 -6.12 16.63
C GLU A 148 5.56 -6.96 17.91
N SER A 149 6.70 -7.22 18.55
CA SER A 149 6.81 -8.13 19.69
C SER A 149 6.23 -7.48 20.96
N ARG A 150 6.50 -6.20 21.16
CA ARG A 150 5.90 -5.41 22.24
C ARG A 150 4.39 -5.26 22.07
N GLY A 151 3.95 -4.95 20.85
CA GLY A 151 2.52 -4.80 20.55
C GLY A 151 1.72 -6.09 20.75
N ARG A 152 2.27 -7.24 20.31
CA ARG A 152 1.63 -8.55 20.51
C ARG A 152 1.53 -8.91 21.99
N THR A 153 2.57 -8.66 22.77
CA THR A 153 2.56 -8.93 24.22
C THR A 153 1.54 -8.06 24.93
N ALA A 154 1.47 -6.76 24.61
CA ALA A 154 0.46 -5.86 25.18
C ALA A 154 -0.98 -6.31 24.87
N ALA A 155 -1.23 -6.79 23.64
CA ALA A 155 -2.54 -7.31 23.25
C ALA A 155 -2.95 -8.57 24.02
N LEU A 156 -1.99 -9.42 24.38
CA LEU A 156 -2.24 -10.64 25.16
C LEU A 156 -2.47 -10.35 26.65
N VAL A 157 -1.78 -9.34 27.20
CA VAL A 157 -1.90 -8.93 28.61
C VAL A 157 -3.19 -8.16 28.87
N ALA A 158 -3.69 -7.42 27.89
CA ALA A 158 -4.95 -6.65 27.98
C ALA A 158 -6.23 -7.52 27.86
N ARG A 159 -6.13 -8.83 28.12
CA ARG A 159 -7.25 -9.78 28.12
C ARG A 159 -8.29 -9.44 29.18
#